data_AF-A0A6J6CRL9-F1
#
_entry.id   AF-A0A6J6CRL9-F1
#
_cell.length_a   1.000
_cell.length_b   1.000
_cell.length_c   1.000
_cell.angle_alpha   90.00
_cell.angle_beta   90.00
_cell.angle_gamma   90.00
#
_symmetry.space_group_name_H-M   'P 1'
#
loop_
_entity.id
_entity.type
_entity.pdbx_description
1 polymer ?
#
loop_
_entity_poly.entity_id
_entity_poly.type
_entity_poly.pdbx_seq_one_letter_code
_entity_poly.pdbx_strand_id
1 'polypeptide(L)'
;MGPDGFTGYPEFNELPEAQGAYLTFAGLSQTLLLAINPNGAGVKFFEDYKAKYGKEPVGNYPLYGVAAVQVILKAIAASDGTRKGVRDAVFTGAGITISAEESILGKEMVIDPATGDTTAIDVTVEVVKDNKETTLKAWTVQK
;
A
#
# COMPACT_ATOMS: atom_id res chain seq x y z
N MET A 1 16.33 13.25 -6.64
CA MET A 1 15.04 12.62 -6.30
C MET A 1 15.07 11.23 -6.93
N GLY A 2 15.02 10.18 -6.12
CA GLY A 2 14.99 8.79 -6.58
C GLY A 2 13.56 8.32 -6.82
N PRO A 3 13.32 7.45 -7.82
CA PRO A 3 12.01 6.87 -8.04
C PRO A 3 11.64 5.88 -6.94
N ASP A 4 10.37 5.48 -6.94
CA ASP A 4 9.76 4.52 -6.02
C ASP A 4 10.55 3.20 -5.85
N GLY A 5 11.23 2.74 -6.90
CA GLY A 5 12.07 1.55 -6.84
C GLY A 5 13.27 1.63 -5.88
N PHE A 6 13.56 2.79 -5.28
CA PHE A 6 14.56 2.94 -4.22
C PHE A 6 13.94 2.94 -2.81
N THR A 7 12.62 2.87 -2.69
CA THR A 7 11.92 2.77 -1.40
C THR A 7 11.88 1.32 -0.92
N GLY A 8 12.01 1.11 0.39
CA GLY A 8 12.10 -0.20 1.00
C GLY A 8 13.39 -0.96 0.70
N TYR A 9 14.50 -0.26 0.39
CA TYR A 9 15.79 -0.88 0.07
C TYR A 9 16.86 -0.51 1.12
N PRO A 10 16.99 -1.29 2.22
CA PRO A 10 17.88 -0.97 3.34
C PRO A 10 19.34 -0.73 2.92
N GLU A 11 19.84 -1.51 1.97
CA GLU A 11 21.21 -1.40 1.47
C GLU A 11 21.48 -0.07 0.78
N PHE A 12 20.48 0.53 0.11
CA PHE A 12 20.60 1.88 -0.42
C PHE A 12 20.66 2.91 0.71
N ASN A 13 19.80 2.74 1.72
CA ASN A 13 19.73 3.67 2.86
C ASN A 13 21.02 3.69 3.71
N GLU A 14 21.83 2.63 3.66
CA GLU A 14 23.13 2.57 4.35
C GLU A 14 24.25 3.33 3.63
N LEU A 15 24.05 3.71 2.36
CA LEU A 15 25.07 4.44 1.60
C LEU A 15 25.20 5.89 2.12
N PRO A 16 26.44 6.39 2.30
CA PRO A 16 26.66 7.80 2.61
C PRO A 16 26.03 8.75 1.60
N GLU A 17 26.05 8.38 0.31
CA GLU A 17 25.50 9.15 -0.81
C GLU A 17 23.96 9.17 -0.81
N ALA A 18 23.32 8.21 -0.14
CA ALA A 18 21.87 8.19 0.01
C ALA A 18 21.39 9.15 1.10
N GLN A 19 22.24 9.58 2.05
CA GLN A 19 21.80 10.47 3.13
C GLN A 19 21.35 11.83 2.57
N GLY A 20 20.11 12.22 2.90
CA GLY A 20 19.46 13.42 2.36
C GLY A 20 18.80 13.22 0.98
N ALA A 21 18.85 12.02 0.41
CA ALA A 21 18.14 11.72 -0.82
C ALA A 21 16.62 11.80 -0.60
N TYR A 22 15.95 12.48 -1.52
CA TYR A 22 14.48 12.51 -1.58
C TYR A 22 14.00 11.35 -2.45
N LEU A 23 13.04 10.58 -1.96
CA LEU A 23 12.39 9.48 -2.67
C LEU A 23 10.90 9.78 -2.83
N THR A 24 10.28 9.17 -3.84
CA THR A 24 8.83 9.22 -4.02
C THR A 24 8.25 7.82 -4.02
N PHE A 25 7.23 7.56 -3.21
CA PHE A 25 6.53 6.27 -3.12
C PHE A 25 5.12 6.41 -3.70
N ALA A 26 4.69 5.49 -4.57
CA ALA A 26 3.32 5.44 -5.07
C ALA A 26 2.40 4.86 -3.97
N GLY A 27 1.91 5.75 -3.12
CA GLY A 27 1.02 5.47 -2.02
C GLY A 27 1.31 6.37 -0.81
N LEU A 28 0.53 6.20 0.25
CA LEU A 28 0.87 6.67 1.59
C LEU A 28 1.83 5.70 2.28
N SER A 29 2.85 6.22 2.98
CA SER A 29 3.78 5.42 3.77
C SER A 29 3.09 4.67 4.91
N GLN A 30 3.77 3.67 5.48
CA GLN A 30 3.27 2.93 6.64
C GLN A 30 2.84 3.87 7.78
N THR A 31 3.70 4.84 8.13
CA THR A 31 3.42 5.81 9.20
C THR A 31 2.13 6.60 8.94
N LEU A 32 1.91 7.03 7.69
CA LEU A 32 0.71 7.76 7.32
C LEU A 32 -0.52 6.86 7.36
N LEU A 33 -0.43 5.65 6.80
CA LEU A 33 -1.55 4.69 6.76
C LEU A 33 -2.01 4.26 8.16
N LEU A 34 -1.07 3.93 9.05
CA LEU A 34 -1.38 3.53 10.42
C LEU A 34 -2.01 4.67 11.24
N ALA A 35 -1.71 5.92 10.89
CA ALA A 35 -2.33 7.08 11.52
C ALA A 35 -3.77 7.35 11.06
N ILE A 36 -4.20 6.84 9.90
CA ILE A 36 -5.56 7.05 9.38
C ILE A 36 -6.60 6.39 10.28
N ASN A 37 -6.35 5.13 10.68
CA ASN A 37 -7.23 4.39 11.57
C ASN A 37 -6.39 3.61 12.60
N PRO A 38 -6.13 4.20 13.79
CA PRO A 38 -5.33 3.57 14.84
C PRO A 38 -5.86 2.24 15.37
N ASN A 39 -7.14 1.94 15.13
CA ASN A 39 -7.78 0.68 15.50
C ASN A 39 -8.16 -0.17 14.27
N GLY A 40 -7.63 0.20 13.10
CA GLY A 40 -7.98 -0.41 11.81
C GLY A 40 -7.19 -1.68 11.51
N ALA A 41 -7.56 -2.31 10.39
CA ALA A 41 -6.94 -3.55 9.92
C ALA A 41 -5.42 -3.42 9.70
N GLY A 42 -4.92 -2.25 9.27
CA GLY A 42 -3.50 -1.99 9.09
C GLY A 42 -2.68 -2.09 10.37
N VAL A 43 -3.15 -1.50 11.48
CA VAL A 43 -2.48 -1.58 12.79
C VAL A 43 -2.47 -3.02 13.28
N LYS A 44 -3.62 -3.69 13.22
CA LYS A 44 -3.71 -5.10 13.60
C LYS A 44 -2.74 -5.97 12.79
N PHE A 45 -2.61 -5.72 11.48
CA PHE A 45 -1.66 -6.46 10.64
C PHE A 45 -0.21 -6.24 11.08
N PHE A 46 0.19 -5.04 11.49
CA PHE A 46 1.53 -4.78 12.01
C PHE A 46 1.80 -5.56 13.29
N GLU A 47 0.84 -5.55 14.22
CA GLU A 47 0.94 -6.28 15.47
C GLU A 47 1.03 -7.78 15.22
N ASP A 48 0.16 -8.34 14.38
CA ASP A 48 0.15 -9.75 14.01
C ASP A 48 1.46 -10.15 13.29
N TYR A 49 1.95 -9.30 12.37
CA TYR A 49 3.19 -9.54 11.64
C TYR A 49 4.38 -9.55 12.60
N LYS A 50 4.47 -8.58 13.51
CA LYS A 50 5.52 -8.49 14.52
C LYS A 50 5.47 -9.66 15.49
N ALA A 51 4.28 -10.06 15.94
CA ALA A 51 4.09 -11.22 16.80
C ALA A 51 4.54 -12.52 16.12
N LYS A 52 4.27 -12.66 14.81
CA LYS A 52 4.62 -13.86 14.04
C LYS A 52 6.09 -13.92 13.63
N TYR A 53 6.68 -12.80 13.22
CA TYR A 53 8.00 -12.76 12.58
C TYR A 53 9.07 -12.10 13.45
N GLY A 54 8.72 -11.58 14.63
CA GLY A 54 9.65 -10.95 15.57
C GLY A 54 10.16 -9.58 15.14
N LYS A 55 9.65 -9.02 14.03
CA LYS A 55 10.06 -7.73 13.48
C LYS A 55 8.91 -7.07 12.73
N GLU A 56 8.97 -5.76 12.58
CA GLU A 56 8.02 -4.99 11.76
C GLU A 56 8.24 -5.27 10.27
N PRO A 57 7.19 -5.14 9.44
CA PRO A 57 7.33 -5.25 7.99
C PRO A 57 8.22 -4.12 7.45
N VAL A 58 9.16 -4.47 6.55
CA VAL A 58 10.14 -3.53 5.99
C VAL A 58 9.56 -2.80 4.76
N GLY A 59 9.72 -1.48 4.70
CA GLY A 59 9.34 -0.63 3.56
C GLY A 59 7.82 -0.46 3.39
N ASN A 60 7.34 0.41 2.50
CA ASN A 60 5.91 0.75 2.44
C ASN A 60 5.00 -0.32 1.80
N TYR A 61 5.54 -1.19 0.95
CA TYR A 61 4.80 -2.15 0.14
C TYR A 61 4.04 -3.29 0.85
N PRO A 62 4.41 -3.77 2.06
CA PRO A 62 3.70 -4.88 2.69
C PRO A 62 2.19 -4.63 2.87
N LEU A 63 1.77 -3.41 3.22
CA LEU A 63 0.35 -3.05 3.31
C LEU A 63 -0.35 -3.10 1.94
N TYR A 64 0.31 -2.65 0.88
CA TYR A 64 -0.24 -2.68 -0.48
C TYR A 64 -0.31 -4.11 -1.05
N GLY A 65 0.65 -4.98 -0.69
CA GLY A 65 0.57 -6.40 -0.98
C GLY A 65 -0.67 -7.04 -0.35
N VAL A 66 -0.97 -6.70 0.91
CA VAL A 66 -2.20 -7.17 1.57
C VAL A 66 -3.44 -6.56 0.93
N ALA A 67 -3.42 -5.27 0.56
CA ALA A 67 -4.54 -4.63 -0.12
C ALA A 67 -4.87 -5.33 -1.46
N ALA A 68 -3.84 -5.68 -2.24
CA ALA A 68 -4.01 -6.45 -3.46
C ALA A 68 -4.63 -7.83 -3.20
N VAL A 69 -4.23 -8.51 -2.11
CA VAL A 69 -4.85 -9.76 -1.69
C VAL A 69 -6.32 -9.56 -1.31
N GLN A 70 -6.68 -8.47 -0.62
CA GLN A 70 -8.08 -8.15 -0.32
C GLN A 70 -8.94 -8.02 -1.59
N VAL A 71 -8.41 -7.36 -2.63
CA VAL A 71 -9.08 -7.26 -3.94
C VAL A 71 -9.27 -8.63 -4.56
N ILE A 72 -8.21 -9.45 -4.63
CA ILE A 72 -8.26 -10.78 -5.24
C ILE A 72 -9.25 -11.69 -4.50
N LEU A 73 -9.25 -11.67 -3.17
CA LEU A 73 -10.16 -12.48 -2.36
C LEU A 73 -11.63 -12.05 -2.57
N LYS A 74 -11.90 -10.75 -2.63
CA LYS A 74 -13.25 -10.24 -2.92
C LYS A 74 -13.70 -10.60 -4.34
N ALA A 75 -12.79 -10.55 -5.31
CA ALA A 75 -13.05 -10.99 -6.68
C ALA A 75 -13.33 -12.49 -6.78
N ILE A 76 -12.57 -13.33 -6.06
CA ILE A 76 -12.82 -14.77 -5.98
C ILE A 76 -14.22 -15.02 -5.42
N ALA A 77 -14.58 -14.37 -4.31
CA ALA A 77 -15.89 -14.51 -3.69
C ALA A 77 -17.06 -14.07 -4.60
N ALA A 78 -16.82 -13.10 -5.49
CA ALA A 78 -17.80 -12.59 -6.45
C ALA A 78 -17.81 -13.34 -7.80
N SER A 79 -16.99 -14.38 -7.96
CA SER A 79 -16.80 -15.09 -9.24
C SER A 79 -17.38 -16.51 -9.24
N ASP A 80 -17.33 -17.16 -10.40
CA ASP A 80 -17.60 -18.59 -10.57
C ASP A 80 -16.40 -19.51 -10.19
N GLY A 81 -15.34 -18.93 -9.61
CA GLY A 81 -14.12 -19.65 -9.23
C GLY A 81 -13.14 -19.91 -10.39
N THR A 82 -13.50 -19.56 -11.63
CA THR A 82 -12.58 -19.65 -12.77
C THR A 82 -11.67 -18.42 -12.84
N ARG A 83 -10.50 -18.55 -13.48
CA ARG A 83 -9.62 -17.39 -13.71
C ARG A 83 -10.33 -16.27 -14.50
N LYS A 84 -11.18 -16.65 -15.46
CA LYS A 84 -11.99 -15.71 -16.24
C LYS A 84 -12.99 -15.00 -15.34
N GLY A 85 -13.72 -15.74 -14.50
CA GLY A 85 -14.68 -15.17 -13.56
C GLY A 85 -14.02 -14.20 -12.57
N VAL A 86 -12.87 -14.56 -12.01
CA VAL A 86 -12.10 -13.67 -11.11
C VAL A 86 -11.67 -12.40 -11.84
N ARG A 87 -11.12 -12.52 -13.06
CA ARG A 87 -10.78 -11.36 -13.89
C ARG A 87 -12.01 -10.49 -14.15
N ASP A 88 -13.13 -11.10 -14.52
CA ASP A 88 -14.34 -10.37 -14.88
C ASP A 88 -14.94 -9.65 -13.67
N ALA A 89 -14.87 -10.25 -12.47
CA ALA A 89 -15.28 -9.59 -11.23
C ALA A 89 -14.48 -8.31 -10.93
N VAL A 90 -13.20 -8.24 -11.35
CA VAL A 90 -12.36 -7.04 -11.19
C VAL A 90 -12.62 -6.01 -12.29
N PHE A 91 -12.64 -6.45 -13.55
CA PHE A 91 -12.52 -5.58 -14.72
C PHE A 91 -13.80 -5.52 -15.58
N THR A 92 -14.95 -5.83 -15.01
CA THR A 92 -16.27 -5.64 -15.64
C THR A 92 -17.31 -5.18 -14.61
N GLY A 93 -18.46 -4.71 -15.08
CA GLY A 93 -19.58 -4.34 -14.21
C GLY A 93 -19.20 -3.24 -13.21
N ALA A 94 -19.54 -3.44 -11.94
CA ALA A 94 -19.26 -2.50 -10.85
C ALA A 94 -17.82 -2.60 -10.29
N GLY A 95 -17.05 -3.61 -10.70
CA GLY A 95 -15.70 -3.86 -10.18
C GLY A 95 -15.65 -4.28 -8.71
N ILE A 96 -14.47 -4.10 -8.11
CA ILE A 96 -14.21 -4.41 -6.70
C ILE A 96 -14.05 -3.12 -5.91
N THR A 97 -14.82 -3.02 -4.82
CA THR A 97 -14.68 -1.99 -3.80
C THR A 97 -14.37 -2.65 -2.45
N ILE A 98 -13.31 -2.21 -1.79
CA ILE A 98 -13.00 -2.53 -0.38
C ILE A 98 -13.36 -1.29 0.43
N SER A 99 -14.27 -1.41 1.40
CA SER A 99 -14.68 -0.24 2.21
C SER A 99 -13.52 0.25 3.07
N ALA A 100 -13.60 1.47 3.58
CA ALA A 100 -12.57 2.03 4.44
C ALA A 100 -12.37 1.22 5.74
N GLU A 101 -13.44 0.62 6.26
CA GLU A 101 -13.43 -0.21 7.46
C GLU A 101 -12.76 -1.57 7.21
N GLU A 102 -12.98 -2.17 6.03
CA GLU A 102 -12.37 -3.44 5.62
C GLU A 102 -10.91 -3.27 5.18
N SER A 103 -10.59 -2.13 4.57
CA SER A 103 -9.31 -1.89 3.90
C SER A 103 -8.14 -1.86 4.88
N ILE A 104 -7.10 -2.61 4.55
CA ILE A 104 -5.82 -2.58 5.27
C ILE A 104 -5.17 -1.19 5.22
N LEU A 105 -5.51 -0.38 4.21
CA LEU A 105 -5.00 0.98 4.03
C LEU A 105 -5.77 2.02 4.86
N GLY A 106 -6.84 1.62 5.55
CA GLY A 106 -7.71 2.52 6.31
C GLY A 106 -8.50 3.51 5.44
N LYS A 107 -8.48 3.33 4.12
CA LYS A 107 -9.20 4.13 3.12
C LYS A 107 -9.97 3.21 2.20
N GLU A 108 -11.13 3.68 1.72
CA GLU A 108 -11.85 2.98 0.66
C GLU A 108 -10.95 2.84 -0.58
N MET A 109 -10.97 1.64 -1.16
CA MET A 109 -10.22 1.31 -2.36
C MET A 109 -11.17 0.74 -3.39
N VAL A 110 -11.22 1.38 -4.56
CA VAL A 110 -12.03 0.97 -5.71
C VAL A 110 -11.11 0.69 -6.88
N ILE A 111 -11.35 -0.41 -7.59
CA ILE A 111 -10.72 -0.68 -8.89
C ILE A 111 -11.67 -0.24 -10.00
N ASP A 112 -11.20 0.68 -10.85
CA ASP A 112 -11.92 1.09 -12.06
C ASP A 112 -11.98 -0.11 -13.02
N PRO A 113 -13.17 -0.61 -13.38
CA PRO A 113 -13.28 -1.78 -14.24
C PRO A 113 -12.77 -1.56 -15.66
N ALA A 114 -12.78 -0.31 -16.14
CA ALA A 114 -12.39 0.04 -17.50
C ALA A 114 -10.87 0.16 -17.63
N THR A 115 -10.19 0.75 -16.65
CA THR A 115 -8.74 0.98 -16.71
C THR A 115 -7.93 -0.02 -15.89
N GLY A 116 -8.53 -0.59 -14.84
CA GLY A 116 -7.82 -1.36 -13.83
C GLY A 116 -7.14 -0.52 -12.76
N ASP A 117 -7.29 0.81 -12.81
CA ASP A 117 -6.65 1.72 -11.87
C ASP A 117 -7.35 1.72 -10.52
N THR A 118 -6.57 1.92 -9.46
CA THR A 118 -7.08 2.07 -8.10
C THR A 118 -7.47 3.51 -7.78
N THR A 119 -8.28 3.72 -6.73
CA THR A 119 -8.48 5.02 -6.07
C THR A 119 -7.41 5.32 -5.02
N ALA A 120 -6.57 4.36 -4.65
CA ALA A 120 -5.41 4.57 -3.79
C ALA A 120 -4.25 5.21 -4.59
N ILE A 121 -4.37 6.50 -4.88
CA ILE A 121 -3.50 7.23 -5.82
C ILE A 121 -2.60 8.29 -5.16
N ASP A 122 -2.63 8.40 -3.83
CA ASP A 122 -1.77 9.33 -3.11
C ASP A 122 -0.30 8.97 -3.33
N VAL A 123 0.58 9.96 -3.16
CA VAL A 123 2.04 9.78 -3.27
C VAL A 123 2.68 10.23 -1.96
N THR A 124 3.71 9.53 -1.50
CA THR A 124 4.54 10.00 -0.37
C THR A 124 5.86 10.51 -0.89
N VAL A 125 6.29 11.65 -0.38
CA VAL A 125 7.68 12.08 -0.49
C VAL A 125 8.38 11.68 0.79
N GLU A 126 9.50 10.98 0.64
CA GLU A 126 10.35 10.52 1.72
C GLU A 126 11.72 11.18 1.62
N VAL A 127 12.43 11.21 2.75
CA VAL A 127 13.82 11.60 2.83
C VAL A 127 14.60 10.51 3.55
N VAL A 128 15.74 10.10 3.01
CA VAL A 128 16.66 9.19 3.70
C VAL A 128 17.43 10.00 4.74
N LYS A 129 17.26 9.63 6.01
CA LYS A 129 17.96 10.25 7.13
C LYS A 129 18.26 9.18 8.18
N ASP A 130 19.46 9.23 8.76
CA ASP A 130 19.90 8.29 9.79
C ASP A 130 19.76 6.83 9.32
N ASN A 131 20.16 6.59 8.06
CA ASN A 131 20.04 5.31 7.34
C ASN A 131 18.61 4.75 7.24
N LYS A 132 17.58 5.61 7.27
CA LYS A 132 16.17 5.23 7.17
C LYS A 132 15.39 6.16 6.25
N GLU A 133 14.49 5.57 5.48
CA GLU A 133 13.43 6.31 4.82
C GLU A 133 12.50 6.92 5.88
N THR A 134 12.36 8.25 5.84
CA THR A 134 11.47 8.99 6.73
C THR A 134 10.44 9.72 5.89
N THR A 135 9.16 9.58 6.25
CA THR A 135 8.08 10.33 5.61
C THR A 135 8.30 11.83 5.78
N LEU A 136 8.40 12.55 4.66
CA LEU A 136 8.48 14.01 4.66
C LEU A 136 7.10 14.65 4.49
N LYS A 137 6.34 14.20 3.49
CA LYS A 137 4.97 14.67 3.25
C LYS A 137 4.16 13.67 2.45
N ALA A 138 2.85 13.66 2.71
CA ALA A 138 1.88 13.13 1.78
C ALA A 138 1.63 14.15 0.65
N TRP A 139 1.41 13.64 -0.55
CA TRP A 139 0.82 14.36 -1.67
C TRP A 139 -0.48 13.66 -2.03
N THR A 140 -1.59 14.23 -1.59
CA THR A 140 -2.92 13.76 -1.97
C THR A 140 -3.20 14.10 -3.42
N VAL A 141 -3.46 13.09 -4.23
CA VAL A 141 -3.80 13.28 -5.65
C VAL A 141 -5.32 13.34 -5.79
N GLN A 142 -5.80 14.37 -6.47
CA GLN A 142 -7.23 14.54 -6.79
C GLN A 142 -7.49 13.99 -8.20
N LYS A 143 -8.57 13.23 -8.37
CA LYS A 143 -9.09 12.85 -9.69
C LYS A 143 -10.03 13.93 -10.22
#